data_AF-A0A410P2P8-F1
#
_entry.id   AF-A0A410P2P8-F1
#
_cell.length_a   1.000
_cell.length_b   1.000
_cell.length_c   1.000
_cell.angle_alpha   90.00
_cell.angle_beta   90.00
_cell.angle_gamma   90.00
#
_symmetry.space_group_name_H-M   'P 1'
#
loop_
_entity.id
_entity.type
_entity.pdbx_description
1 polymer ?
#
loop_
_entity_poly.entity_id
_entity_poly.type
_entity_poly.pdbx_seq_one_letter_code
_entity_poly.pdbx_strand_id
1 'polypeptide(L)'
;MAFLFESLEVYQKAIAFADEISGLTEGFSKGSYYLTDQLNRAALSISTNIAEGNGRYGKPDRKNFFRISRGSAFECIPILELCKRKKLIGEEKHKAPKENLDEMRKMLSGLMNY
;
A
#
# COMPACT_ATOMS: atom_id res chain seq x y z
N MET A 1 17.12 -10.17 -11.84
CA MET A 1 16.28 -10.28 -10.63
C MET A 1 16.39 -11.69 -10.08
N ALA A 2 16.61 -11.82 -8.77
CA ALA A 2 16.66 -13.11 -8.09
C ALA A 2 15.25 -13.58 -7.70
N PHE A 3 14.30 -12.66 -7.50
CA PHE A 3 12.92 -12.96 -7.13
C PHE A 3 11.92 -12.50 -8.20
N LEU A 4 11.04 -13.40 -8.63
CA LEU A 4 10.10 -13.15 -9.73
C LEU A 4 9.09 -12.02 -9.46
N PHE A 5 8.81 -11.70 -8.19
CA PHE A 5 7.87 -10.62 -7.88
C PHE A 5 8.47 -9.24 -8.15
N GLU A 6 9.80 -9.11 -8.17
CA GLU A 6 10.50 -7.84 -8.38
C GLU A 6 10.24 -7.25 -9.77
N SER A 7 9.85 -8.09 -10.74
CA SER A 7 9.45 -7.65 -12.08
C SER A 7 7.99 -7.24 -12.19
N LEU A 8 7.16 -7.44 -11.15
CA LEU A 8 5.77 -7.00 -11.16
C LEU A 8 5.73 -5.48 -10.98
N GLU A 9 5.14 -4.77 -11.95
CA GLU A 9 4.98 -3.31 -11.87
C GLU A 9 4.20 -2.89 -10.62
N VAL A 10 3.17 -3.66 -10.24
CA VAL A 10 2.40 -3.38 -9.02
C VAL A 10 3.22 -3.55 -7.75
N TYR A 11 4.23 -4.43 -7.75
CA TYR A 11 5.16 -4.56 -6.61
C TYR A 11 6.06 -3.32 -6.52
N GLN A 12 6.62 -2.87 -7.65
CA GLN A 12 7.49 -1.70 -7.71
C GLN A 12 6.75 -0.43 -7.24
N LYS A 13 5.50 -0.25 -7.68
CA LYS A 13 4.63 0.83 -7.19
C LYS A 13 4.33 0.70 -5.69
N ALA A 14 4.05 -0.51 -5.21
CA ALA A 14 3.73 -0.74 -3.80
C ALA A 14 4.91 -0.46 -2.86
N ILE A 15 6.13 -0.86 -3.23
CA ILE A 15 7.30 -0.59 -2.40
C ILE A 15 7.70 0.89 -2.43
N ALA A 16 7.58 1.55 -3.60
CA ALA A 16 7.78 3.00 -3.70
C ALA A 16 6.74 3.78 -2.88
N PHE A 17 5.48 3.32 -2.89
CA PHE A 17 4.43 3.89 -2.05
C PHE A 17 4.73 3.74 -0.55
N ALA A 18 5.22 2.58 -0.12
CA ALA A 18 5.62 2.37 1.27
C ALA A 18 6.75 3.31 1.71
N ASP A 19 7.75 3.53 0.85
CA ASP A 19 8.84 4.48 1.08
C ASP A 19 8.33 5.93 1.17
N GLU A 20 7.47 6.34 0.23
CA GLU A 20 6.82 7.66 0.24
C GLU A 20 6.05 7.91 1.54
N ILE A 21 5.26 6.93 1.98
CA ILE A 21 4.47 7.01 3.22
C ILE A 21 5.37 7.05 4.45
N SER A 22 6.44 6.26 4.48
CA SER A 22 7.45 6.31 5.55
C SER A 22 7.99 7.73 5.70
N GLY A 23 8.53 8.30 4.62
CA GLY A 23 9.05 9.67 4.64
C GLY A 23 7.99 10.74 4.94
N LEU A 24 6.73 10.54 4.49
CA LEU A 24 5.62 11.44 4.80
C LEU A 24 5.33 11.51 6.30
N THR A 25 5.34 10.35 6.97
CA THR A 25 4.97 10.24 8.38
C THR A 25 6.07 10.65 9.35
N GLU A 26 7.33 10.74 8.91
CA GLU A 26 8.44 11.32 9.70
C GLU A 26 8.17 12.78 10.11
N GLY A 27 7.41 13.51 9.28
CA GLY A 27 7.02 14.89 9.55
C GLY A 27 5.82 15.07 10.50
N PHE A 28 5.22 13.99 11.00
CA PHE A 28 4.01 14.09 11.83
C PHE A 28 4.33 14.60 13.23
N SER A 29 3.44 15.42 13.78
CA SER A 29 3.58 15.97 15.13
C SER A 29 3.40 14.89 16.21
N LYS A 30 3.98 15.14 17.39
CA LYS A 30 3.79 14.31 18.60
C LYS A 30 2.30 14.09 18.88
N GLY A 31 1.94 12.87 19.27
CA GLY A 31 0.55 12.46 19.49
C GLY A 31 -0.13 11.79 18.29
N SER A 32 0.52 11.77 17.13
CA SER A 32 0.02 11.11 15.91
C SER A 32 0.53 9.68 15.70
N TYR A 33 1.21 9.09 16.70
CA TYR A 33 1.88 7.79 16.59
C TYR A 33 0.97 6.67 16.06
N TYR A 34 -0.29 6.63 16.51
CA TYR A 34 -1.25 5.62 16.06
C TYR A 34 -1.57 5.73 14.57
N LEU A 35 -1.57 6.94 14.00
CA LEU A 35 -1.75 7.16 12.55
C LEU A 35 -0.50 6.78 11.79
N THR A 36 0.66 7.19 12.30
CA THR A 36 1.97 6.82 11.74
C THR A 36 2.12 5.30 11.67
N ASP A 37 1.85 4.58 12.77
CA ASP A 37 1.97 3.11 12.81
C ASP A 37 0.99 2.44 11.85
N GLN A 38 -0.29 2.78 11.91
CA GLN A 38 -1.30 2.14 11.06
C GLN A 38 -1.06 2.41 9.58
N LEU A 39 -0.70 3.65 9.21
CA LEU A 39 -0.48 4.01 7.82
C LEU A 39 0.75 3.29 7.24
N ASN A 40 1.88 3.31 7.97
CA ASN A 40 3.09 2.64 7.51
C ASN A 40 2.91 1.13 7.40
N ARG A 41 2.23 0.51 8.36
CA ARG A 41 1.97 -0.94 8.34
C ARG A 41 1.04 -1.32 7.18
N ALA A 42 -0.02 -0.56 6.96
CA ALA A 42 -0.92 -0.78 5.83
C ALA A 42 -0.18 -0.61 4.48
N ALA A 43 0.61 0.46 4.32
CA ALA A 43 1.38 0.71 3.10
C ALA A 43 2.41 -0.41 2.82
N LEU A 44 3.21 -0.78 3.82
CA LEU A 44 4.19 -1.87 3.72
C LEU A 44 3.51 -3.21 3.38
N SER A 45 2.37 -3.50 4.03
CA SER A 45 1.59 -4.72 3.84
C SER A 45 1.20 -4.98 2.38
N ILE A 46 1.00 -3.93 1.57
CA ILE A 46 0.69 -4.08 0.14
C ILE A 46 1.82 -4.84 -0.56
N SER A 47 3.05 -4.35 -0.41
CA SER A 47 4.24 -4.91 -1.06
C SER A 47 4.62 -6.30 -0.54
N THR A 48 4.53 -6.52 0.78
CA THR A 48 4.89 -7.81 1.39
C THR A 48 3.93 -8.91 0.99
N ASN A 49 2.63 -8.62 0.93
CA ASN A 49 1.63 -9.59 0.46
C ASN A 49 1.73 -9.86 -1.06
N ILE A 50 2.16 -8.89 -1.89
CA ILE A 50 2.43 -9.16 -3.31
C ILE A 50 3.58 -10.15 -3.46
N ALA A 51 4.69 -9.91 -2.75
CA ALA A 51 5.85 -10.79 -2.77
C ALA A 51 5.49 -12.21 -2.29
N GLU A 52 4.78 -12.32 -1.17
CA GLU A 52 4.36 -13.59 -0.60
C GLU A 52 3.39 -14.34 -1.51
N GLY A 53 2.38 -13.64 -2.05
CA GLY A 53 1.41 -14.22 -2.98
C GLY A 53 2.05 -14.77 -4.25
N ASN A 54 3.00 -14.03 -4.83
CA ASN A 54 3.71 -14.48 -6.02
C ASN A 54 4.57 -15.73 -5.78
N GLY A 55 5.04 -15.93 -4.55
CA GLY A 55 5.75 -17.14 -4.13
C GLY A 55 4.85 -18.36 -3.89
N ARG A 56 3.51 -18.22 -3.88
CA ARG A 56 2.59 -19.35 -3.68
C ARG A 56 2.41 -20.18 -4.95
N TYR A 57 2.38 -21.50 -4.78
CA TYR A 57 2.12 -22.47 -5.85
C TYR A 57 0.65 -22.51 -6.28
N GLY A 58 -0.29 -22.48 -5.32
CA GLY A 58 -1.71 -22.58 -5.58
C GLY A 58 -2.34 -21.27 -6.06
N LYS A 59 -3.11 -21.31 -7.16
CA LYS A 59 -3.88 -20.15 -7.63
C LYS A 59 -4.81 -19.56 -6.55
N PRO A 60 -5.58 -20.35 -5.77
CA PRO A 60 -6.44 -19.78 -4.72
C PRO A 60 -5.66 -19.04 -3.63
N ASP A 61 -4.54 -19.62 -3.17
CA ASP A 61 -3.70 -19.01 -2.13
C ASP A 61 -3.08 -17.72 -2.61
N ARG A 62 -2.54 -17.70 -3.84
CA ARG A 62 -2.01 -16.48 -4.47
C ARG A 62 -3.07 -15.37 -4.52
N LYS A 63 -4.29 -15.69 -4.93
CA LYS A 63 -5.40 -14.72 -4.97
C LYS A 63 -5.75 -14.18 -3.58
N ASN A 64 -5.67 -15.00 -2.54
CA ASN A 64 -5.89 -14.54 -1.17
C ASN A 64 -4.88 -13.47 -0.75
N PHE A 65 -3.59 -13.64 -1.06
CA PHE A 65 -2.57 -12.63 -0.78
C PHE A 65 -2.82 -11.32 -1.55
N PHE A 66 -3.14 -11.39 -2.84
CA PHE A 66 -3.48 -10.19 -3.61
C PHE A 66 -4.74 -9.49 -3.12
N ARG A 67 -5.72 -10.25 -2.60
CA ARG A 67 -6.90 -9.69 -1.92
C ARG A 67 -6.50 -8.96 -0.63
N ILE A 68 -5.55 -9.49 0.14
CA ILE A 68 -5.01 -8.84 1.34
C ILE A 68 -4.27 -7.56 0.95
N SER A 69 -3.38 -7.59 -0.05
CA SER A 69 -2.73 -6.37 -0.58
C SER A 69 -3.76 -5.30 -0.96
N ARG A 70 -4.85 -5.70 -1.63
CA ARG A 70 -5.93 -4.78 -2.00
C ARG A 70 -6.70 -4.26 -0.77
N GLY A 71 -6.87 -5.09 0.26
CA GLY A 71 -7.42 -4.69 1.54
C GLY A 71 -6.57 -3.61 2.23
N SER A 72 -5.26 -3.82 2.32
CA SER A 72 -4.34 -2.84 2.90
C SER A 72 -4.29 -1.53 2.11
N ALA A 73 -4.45 -1.58 0.78
CA ALA A 73 -4.62 -0.37 -0.02
C ALA A 73 -5.89 0.42 0.37
N PHE A 74 -7.00 -0.27 0.67
CA PHE A 74 -8.20 0.38 1.18
C PHE A 74 -8.04 0.92 2.60
N GLU A 75 -7.29 0.25 3.47
CA GLU A 75 -7.00 0.72 4.84
C GLU A 75 -6.24 2.05 4.84
N CYS A 76 -5.36 2.28 3.87
CA CYS A 76 -4.62 3.54 3.75
C CYS A 76 -5.55 4.75 3.52
N ILE A 77 -6.66 4.57 2.79
CA ILE A 77 -7.56 5.67 2.39
C ILE A 77 -8.16 6.43 3.59
N PRO A 78 -8.86 5.79 4.55
CA PRO A 78 -9.41 6.49 5.70
C PRO A 78 -8.32 7.05 6.63
N ILE A 79 -7.14 6.42 6.70
CA ILE A 79 -6.03 6.92 7.52
C ILE A 79 -5.48 8.22 6.92
N LEU A 80 -5.24 8.27 5.60
CA LEU A 80 -4.82 9.48 4.89
C LEU A 80 -5.85 10.61 5.02
N GLU A 81 -7.14 10.29 4.93
CA GLU A 81 -8.22 11.27 5.15
C GLU A 81 -8.17 11.84 6.58
N LEU A 82 -7.93 11.00 7.59
CA LEU A 82 -7.79 11.46 8.97
C LEU A 82 -6.54 12.32 9.18
N CYS A 83 -5.41 11.96 8.54
CA CYS A 83 -4.19 12.78 8.53
C CYS A 83 -4.46 14.17 7.94
N LYS A 84 -5.20 14.25 6.83
CA LYS A 84 -5.61 15.52 6.20
C LYS A 84 -6.50 16.34 7.13
N ARG A 85 -7.55 15.74 7.72
CA ARG A 85 -8.46 16.42 8.67
C ARG A 85 -7.75 16.98 9.89
N LYS A 86 -6.72 16.26 10.37
CA LYS A 86 -5.85 16.71 11.45
C LYS A 86 -4.77 17.70 11.02
N LYS A 87 -4.76 18.11 9.75
CA LYS A 87 -3.77 19.02 9.14
C LYS A 87 -2.33 18.52 9.27
N LEU A 88 -2.13 17.20 9.33
CA LEU A 88 -0.81 16.57 9.31
C LEU A 88 -0.23 16.55 7.88
N ILE A 89 -1.11 16.58 6.87
CA ILE A 89 -0.76 16.63 5.46
C ILE A 89 -1.65 17.65 4.73
N GLY A 90 -1.12 18.24 3.66
CA GLY A 90 -1.86 19.13 2.76
C GLY A 90 -2.66 18.38 1.69
N GLU A 91 -3.37 19.11 0.84
CA GLU A 91 -4.23 18.54 -0.22
C GLU A 91 -3.45 17.67 -1.21
N GLU A 92 -2.31 18.16 -1.71
CA GLU A 92 -1.48 17.43 -2.68
C GLU A 92 -0.96 16.11 -2.09
N LYS A 93 -0.46 16.15 -0.85
CA LYS A 93 0.03 14.99 -0.09
C LYS A 93 -1.10 14.03 0.33
N HIS A 94 -2.35 14.39 0.09
CA HIS A 94 -3.51 13.50 0.26
C HIS A 94 -4.02 12.95 -1.07
N LYS A 95 -4.03 13.77 -2.13
CA LYS A 95 -4.54 13.40 -3.45
C LYS A 95 -3.62 12.40 -4.16
N ALA A 96 -2.31 12.68 -4.22
CA ALA A 96 -1.38 11.83 -4.96
C ALA A 96 -1.30 10.38 -4.42
N PRO A 97 -1.18 10.14 -3.08
CA PRO A 97 -1.26 8.80 -2.53
C PRO A 97 -2.56 8.04 -2.88
N LYS A 98 -3.71 8.73 -2.91
CA LYS A 98 -4.99 8.10 -3.25
C LYS A 98 -5.08 7.67 -4.70
N GLU A 99 -4.52 8.45 -5.62
CA GLU A 99 -4.47 8.11 -7.05
C GLU A 99 -3.58 6.87 -7.27
N ASN A 100 -2.41 6.82 -6.61
CA ASN A 100 -1.51 5.67 -6.65
C ASN A 100 -2.19 4.40 -6.08
N LEU A 101 -2.91 4.53 -4.96
CA LEU A 101 -3.68 3.43 -4.37
C LEU A 101 -4.79 2.91 -5.30
N ASP A 102 -5.52 3.77 -6.02
CA ASP A 102 -6.56 3.32 -6.97
C ASP A 102 -5.95 2.62 -8.20
N GLU A 103 -4.79 3.08 -8.67
CA GLU A 103 -4.05 2.40 -9.73
C GLU A 103 -3.62 0.99 -9.28
N MET A 104 -2.93 0.88 -8.14
CA MET A 104 -2.50 -0.42 -7.59
C MET A 104 -3.68 -1.35 -7.34
N ARG A 105 -4.83 -0.84 -6.86
CA ARG A 105 -6.06 -1.63 -6.66
C ARG A 105 -6.55 -2.26 -7.97
N LYS A 106 -6.48 -1.55 -9.10
CA LYS A 106 -6.86 -2.05 -10.42
C LYS A 106 -5.89 -3.14 -10.88
N MET A 107 -4.58 -2.91 -10.73
CA MET A 107 -3.54 -3.88 -11.09
C MET A 107 -3.68 -5.19 -10.29
N LEU A 108 -3.86 -5.09 -8.97
CA LEU A 108 -4.09 -6.24 -8.08
C LEU A 108 -5.35 -7.02 -8.49
N SER A 109 -6.41 -6.32 -8.91
CA SER A 109 -7.63 -6.96 -9.39
C SER A 109 -7.40 -7.72 -10.70
N GLY A 110 -6.54 -7.20 -11.59
CA GLY A 110 -6.09 -7.92 -12.78
C GLY A 110 -5.34 -9.22 -12.45
N LEU A 111 -4.40 -9.16 -11.49
CA LEU A 111 -3.66 -10.35 -11.03
C LEU A 111 -4.55 -11.43 -10.41
N MET A 112 -5.67 -11.05 -9.80
CA MET A 112 -6.64 -11.99 -9.23
C MET A 112 -7.51 -12.68 -10.28
N ASN A 113 -7.60 -12.14 -11.50
CA ASN A 113 -8.47 -12.69 -12.56
C ASN A 113 -7.72 -13.62 -13.53
N TYR A 114 -6.38 -13.68 -13.44
CA TYR A 114 -5.53 -14.66 -14.11
C TYR A 114 -5.43 -15.99 -13.31
#